data_AF-A0A1Y5SZE2-F1
#
_entry.id   AF-A0A1Y5SZE2-F1
#
_cell.length_a   1.000
_cell.length_b   1.000
_cell.length_c   1.000
_cell.angle_alpha   90.00
_cell.angle_beta   90.00
_cell.angle_gamma   90.00
#
_symmetry.space_group_name_H-M   'P 1'
#
loop_
_entity.id
_entity.type
_entity.pdbx_description
1 polymer ?
#
loop_
_entity_poly.entity_id
_entity_poly.type
_entity_poly.pdbx_seq_one_letter_code
_entity_poly.pdbx_strand_id
1 'polypeptide(L)'
;MIRTLVLLLAILTGGAAAAQGTGLYDVTGVASDDALFVRARPSNDGEVTGTLSHDAQGVHVSELSENGLWGRVDHDGAAGWVYLGYMEAQGAMDFPGTLDCNGTEPFWSLSIRPDSVTLDEMSGAGFDGTTGTRARADGRTNRWSLRAFDSGRSLTAVIVAQQCSDGMSDRSYPYTVDVILSEQDGHRHVSGCCALP
;
A
#
# COMPACT_ATOMS: atom_id res chain seq x y z
N MET A 1 -12.96 37.96 -48.27
CA MET A 1 -12.44 36.58 -48.25
C MET A 1 -12.51 36.10 -46.80
N ILE A 2 -13.52 35.29 -46.48
CA ILE A 2 -13.83 34.78 -45.14
C ILE A 2 -12.80 33.68 -44.81
N ARG A 3 -12.00 33.87 -43.75
CA ARG A 3 -11.14 32.83 -43.18
C ARG A 3 -11.90 32.24 -42.00
N THR A 4 -12.49 31.08 -42.24
CA THR A 4 -13.33 30.33 -41.32
C THR A 4 -12.56 29.99 -40.05
N LEU A 5 -13.12 30.40 -38.91
CA LEU A 5 -12.70 30.06 -37.56
C LEU A 5 -13.03 28.57 -37.32
N VAL A 6 -12.03 27.71 -37.15
CA VAL A 6 -12.25 26.31 -36.74
C VAL A 6 -12.20 26.27 -35.21
N LEU A 7 -13.37 26.24 -34.59
CA LEU A 7 -13.54 25.95 -33.17
C LEU A 7 -13.38 24.43 -32.99
N LEU A 8 -12.25 23.97 -32.47
CA LEU A 8 -12.10 22.59 -32.01
C LEU A 8 -12.87 22.43 -30.70
N LEU A 9 -14.03 21.78 -30.79
CA LEU A 9 -14.83 21.35 -29.66
C LEU A 9 -14.14 20.14 -29.00
N ALA A 10 -13.42 20.36 -27.90
CA ALA A 10 -12.90 19.29 -27.08
C ALA A 10 -14.07 18.55 -26.43
N ILE A 11 -14.27 17.29 -26.82
CA ILE A 11 -15.22 16.38 -26.18
C ILE A 11 -14.63 16.04 -24.81
N LEU A 12 -15.15 16.66 -23.75
CA LEU A 12 -14.91 16.27 -22.36
C LEU A 12 -15.58 14.92 -22.11
N THR A 13 -14.92 13.83 -22.49
CA THR A 13 -15.18 12.53 -21.86
C THR A 13 -14.70 12.65 -20.43
N GLY A 14 -15.66 12.80 -19.50
CA GLY A 14 -15.40 12.75 -18.07
C GLY A 14 -14.69 11.44 -17.73
N GLY A 15 -13.37 11.51 -17.58
CA GLY A 15 -12.56 10.45 -17.01
C GLY A 15 -12.96 10.25 -15.55
N ALA A 16 -12.98 8.99 -15.14
CA ALA A 16 -13.42 8.53 -13.84
C ALA A 16 -12.85 9.39 -12.70
N ALA A 17 -13.69 9.73 -11.72
CA ALA A 17 -13.23 10.28 -10.46
C ALA A 17 -12.31 9.24 -9.79
N ALA A 18 -10.99 9.43 -9.95
CA ALA A 18 -10.00 8.63 -9.23
C ALA A 18 -10.21 8.83 -7.72
N ALA A 19 -10.13 7.72 -6.98
CA ALA A 19 -10.34 7.68 -5.55
C ALA A 19 -9.49 8.74 -4.84
N GLN A 20 -10.16 9.66 -4.12
CA GLN A 20 -9.53 10.82 -3.50
C GLN A 20 -8.92 10.44 -2.15
N GLY A 21 -7.65 10.03 -2.14
CA GLY A 21 -6.97 9.65 -0.91
C GLY A 21 -5.45 9.73 -0.99
N THR A 22 -4.78 9.61 0.15
CA THR A 22 -3.32 9.41 0.19
C THR A 22 -2.98 7.97 -0.18
N GLY A 23 -1.81 7.72 -0.76
CA GLY A 23 -1.38 6.38 -1.17
C GLY A 23 -0.37 6.40 -2.31
N LEU A 24 -0.15 5.25 -2.95
CA LEU A 24 0.68 5.16 -4.15
C LEU A 24 -0.16 5.45 -5.39
N TYR A 25 0.44 6.16 -6.33
CA TYR A 25 -0.16 6.56 -7.58
C TYR A 25 0.82 6.34 -8.73
N ASP A 26 0.28 6.11 -9.93
CA ASP A 26 1.02 6.09 -11.18
C ASP A 26 0.66 7.33 -12.00
N VAL A 27 1.64 7.95 -12.67
CA VAL A 27 1.39 9.04 -13.60
C VAL A 27 0.68 8.48 -14.84
N THR A 28 -0.43 9.11 -15.22
CA THR A 28 -1.24 8.72 -16.37
C THR A 28 -1.73 9.95 -17.15
N GLY A 29 -2.04 9.77 -18.43
CA GLY A 29 -2.58 10.86 -19.27
C GLY A 29 -1.58 11.96 -19.65
N VAL A 30 -0.29 11.76 -19.38
CA VAL A 30 0.82 12.62 -19.84
C VAL A 30 1.43 12.02 -21.11
N ALA A 31 1.73 12.84 -22.12
CA ALA A 31 2.32 12.37 -23.37
C ALA A 31 3.75 11.84 -23.15
N SER A 32 4.20 10.91 -24.00
CA SER A 32 5.51 10.25 -23.83
C SER A 32 6.73 11.18 -23.98
N ASP A 33 6.52 12.34 -24.60
CA ASP A 33 7.51 13.41 -24.79
C ASP A 33 7.31 14.60 -23.82
N ASP A 34 6.47 14.43 -22.80
CA ASP A 34 6.15 15.44 -21.78
C ASP A 34 6.37 14.90 -20.35
N ALA A 35 6.19 15.75 -19.35
CA ALA A 35 6.37 15.41 -17.94
C ALA A 35 5.32 16.09 -17.05
N LEU A 36 4.98 15.45 -15.93
CA LEU A 36 4.08 16.04 -14.94
C LEU A 36 4.84 16.99 -14.03
N PHE A 37 4.45 18.27 -14.01
CA PHE A 37 5.09 19.25 -13.13
C PHE A 37 4.77 19.03 -11.65
N VAL A 38 5.82 19.05 -10.84
CA VAL A 38 5.77 19.18 -9.38
C VAL A 38 5.87 20.67 -9.05
N ARG A 39 4.94 21.19 -8.24
CA ARG A 39 4.83 22.63 -7.94
C ARG A 39 5.00 22.94 -6.46
N ALA A 40 5.49 24.14 -6.15
CA ALA A 40 5.68 24.61 -4.77
C ALA A 40 4.36 24.76 -3.98
N ARG A 41 3.23 24.97 -4.67
CA ARG A 41 1.89 25.13 -4.09
C ARG A 41 0.83 24.42 -4.95
N PRO A 42 -0.32 24.01 -4.38
CA PRO A 42 -1.37 23.27 -5.09
C PRO A 42 -2.20 24.19 -6.01
N SER A 43 -1.56 24.72 -7.05
CA SER A 43 -2.15 25.66 -8.01
C SER A 43 -1.38 25.63 -9.34
N ASN A 44 -2.09 25.87 -10.44
CA ASN A 44 -1.48 25.99 -11.77
C ASN A 44 -0.49 27.16 -11.86
N ASP A 45 -0.64 28.16 -10.99
CA ASP A 45 0.27 29.32 -10.90
C ASP A 45 1.41 29.08 -9.88
N GLY A 46 1.52 27.87 -9.32
CA GLY A 46 2.65 27.50 -8.46
C GLY A 46 3.94 27.39 -9.27
N GLU A 47 5.04 27.88 -8.71
CA GLU A 47 6.38 27.68 -9.28
C GLU A 47 6.64 26.18 -9.49
N VAL A 48 7.19 25.82 -10.64
CA VAL A 48 7.59 24.45 -10.95
C VAL A 48 8.92 24.17 -10.27
N THR A 49 8.94 23.21 -9.36
CA THR A 49 10.11 22.82 -8.56
C THR A 49 10.74 21.51 -9.01
N GLY A 50 10.07 20.76 -9.88
CA GLY A 50 10.53 19.48 -10.40
C GLY A 50 9.54 18.86 -11.38
N THR A 51 9.83 17.66 -11.86
CA THR A 51 9.01 16.94 -12.85
C THR A 51 8.99 15.44 -12.58
N LEU A 52 7.84 14.79 -12.74
CA LEU A 52 7.73 13.34 -12.80
C LEU A 52 7.65 12.89 -14.27
N SER A 53 8.31 11.79 -14.62
CA SER A 53 8.20 11.16 -15.94
C SER A 53 6.74 10.80 -16.26
N HIS A 54 6.40 10.77 -17.55
CA HIS A 54 5.05 10.47 -18.03
C HIS A 54 4.48 9.12 -17.59
N ASP A 55 5.33 8.19 -17.16
CA ASP A 55 5.04 6.82 -16.72
C ASP A 55 5.58 6.53 -15.31
N ALA A 56 5.87 7.56 -14.52
CA ALA A 56 6.39 7.37 -13.18
C ALA A 56 5.40 6.55 -12.33
N GLN A 57 5.88 5.45 -11.74
CA GLN A 57 5.06 4.53 -10.95
C GLN A 57 5.38 4.61 -9.46
N GLY A 58 4.40 4.26 -8.62
CA GLY A 58 4.59 4.16 -7.17
C GLY A 58 4.88 5.50 -6.48
N VAL A 59 4.39 6.60 -7.05
CA VAL A 59 4.51 7.95 -6.49
C VAL A 59 3.65 8.05 -5.24
N HIS A 60 4.27 8.33 -4.10
CA HIS A 60 3.55 8.43 -2.83
C HIS A 60 2.93 9.83 -2.65
N VAL A 61 1.59 9.88 -2.67
CA VAL A 61 0.80 11.05 -2.30
C VAL A 61 0.52 11.00 -0.80
N SER A 62 1.10 11.95 -0.06
CA SER A 62 1.07 12.01 1.40
C SER A 62 -0.01 12.93 1.98
N GLU A 63 -0.49 13.89 1.17
CA GLU A 63 -1.49 14.89 1.58
C GLU A 63 -2.32 15.33 0.38
N LEU A 64 -3.56 15.75 0.63
CA LEU A 64 -4.43 16.36 -0.38
C LEU A 64 -4.61 17.85 -0.09
N SER A 65 -4.66 18.68 -1.13
CA SER A 65 -5.07 20.08 -1.00
C SER A 65 -6.52 20.18 -0.53
N GLU A 66 -6.93 21.33 -0.01
CA GLU A 66 -8.30 21.56 0.51
C GLU A 66 -9.43 21.16 -0.46
N ASN A 67 -9.21 21.37 -1.77
CA ASN A 67 -10.18 21.00 -2.81
C ASN A 67 -10.01 19.58 -3.37
N GLY A 68 -9.07 18.80 -2.85
CA GLY A 68 -8.79 17.42 -3.27
C GLY A 68 -8.17 17.25 -4.66
N LEU A 69 -7.82 18.33 -5.37
CA LEU A 69 -7.31 18.26 -6.74
C LEU A 69 -5.80 18.06 -6.83
N TRP A 70 -5.06 18.39 -5.77
CA TRP A 70 -3.61 18.28 -5.74
C TRP A 70 -3.16 17.31 -4.65
N GLY A 71 -2.13 16.52 -4.98
CA GLY A 71 -1.47 15.59 -4.08
C GLY A 71 -0.07 16.06 -3.74
N ARG A 72 0.30 16.00 -2.45
CA ARG A 72 1.66 16.30 -1.99
C ARG A 72 2.56 15.09 -2.14
N VAL A 73 3.66 15.24 -2.87
CA VAL A 73 4.63 14.19 -3.18
C VAL A 73 6.04 14.61 -2.75
N ASP A 74 6.88 13.64 -2.43
CA ASP A 74 8.32 13.86 -2.23
C ASP A 74 9.07 13.47 -3.52
N HIS A 75 9.85 14.39 -4.08
CA HIS A 75 10.61 14.18 -5.31
C HIS A 75 12.00 14.83 -5.18
N ASP A 76 13.06 14.08 -5.49
CA ASP A 76 14.47 14.51 -5.35
C ASP A 76 14.82 15.12 -3.98
N GLY A 77 14.18 14.61 -2.92
CA GLY A 77 14.40 15.06 -1.54
C GLY A 77 13.69 16.37 -1.17
N ALA A 78 12.86 16.93 -2.05
CA ALA A 78 12.01 18.09 -1.78
C ALA A 78 10.52 17.73 -1.94
N ALA A 79 9.69 18.26 -1.05
CA ALA A 79 8.25 18.08 -1.13
C ALA A 79 7.61 19.10 -2.08
N GLY A 80 6.63 18.67 -2.87
CA GLY A 80 5.86 19.53 -3.77
C GLY A 80 4.48 18.96 -4.09
N TRP A 81 3.75 19.63 -4.98
CA TRP A 81 2.35 19.34 -5.31
C TRP A 81 2.19 18.95 -6.77
N VAL A 82 1.48 17.87 -7.04
CA VAL A 82 1.10 17.44 -8.39
C VAL A 82 -0.41 17.46 -8.57
N TYR A 83 -0.87 17.71 -9.78
CA TYR A 83 -2.31 17.68 -10.09
C TYR A 83 -2.76 16.23 -10.23
N LEU A 84 -3.71 15.79 -9.39
CA LEU A 84 -4.16 14.40 -9.33
C LEU A 84 -4.94 13.97 -10.58
N GLY A 85 -5.37 14.89 -11.44
CA GLY A 85 -6.00 14.53 -12.72
C GLY A 85 -5.05 13.82 -13.70
N TYR A 86 -3.73 13.83 -13.44
CA TYR A 86 -2.72 13.07 -14.18
C TYR A 86 -2.15 11.91 -13.36
N MET A 87 -2.86 11.49 -12.30
CA MET A 87 -2.43 10.44 -11.40
C MET A 87 -3.55 9.42 -11.28
N GLU A 88 -3.22 8.14 -11.48
CA GLU A 88 -4.13 7.03 -11.17
C GLU A 88 -3.70 6.41 -9.86
N ALA A 89 -4.64 6.32 -8.89
CA ALA A 89 -4.35 5.65 -7.63
C ALA A 89 -4.03 4.18 -7.94
N GLN A 90 -2.87 3.71 -7.48
CA GLN A 90 -2.66 2.28 -7.40
C GLN A 90 -3.76 1.75 -6.47
N GLY A 91 -4.62 0.90 -7.02
CA GLY A 91 -5.68 0.27 -6.25
C GLY A 91 -5.12 -0.31 -4.96
N ALA A 92 -5.96 -0.43 -3.93
CA ALA A 92 -5.57 -1.21 -2.78
C ALA A 92 -5.19 -2.60 -3.27
N MET A 93 -3.94 -3.01 -3.07
CA MET A 93 -3.67 -4.44 -3.14
C MET A 93 -4.52 -5.05 -2.02
N ASP A 94 -5.42 -5.95 -2.41
CA ASP A 94 -6.24 -6.66 -1.45
C ASP A 94 -5.34 -7.45 -0.51
N PHE A 95 -5.82 -7.65 0.72
CA PHE A 95 -5.18 -8.63 1.59
C PHE A 95 -5.10 -9.96 0.82
N PRO A 96 -3.94 -10.65 0.77
CA PRO A 96 -3.75 -11.87 -0.05
C PRO A 96 -4.65 -13.07 0.34
N GLY A 97 -5.57 -12.88 1.28
CA GLY A 97 -6.62 -13.80 1.71
C GLY A 97 -6.09 -14.87 2.65
N THR A 98 -5.32 -15.78 2.06
CA THR A 98 -4.78 -16.97 2.70
C THR A 98 -3.27 -16.94 2.61
N LEU A 99 -2.59 -17.15 3.73
CA LEU A 99 -1.13 -17.14 3.80
C LEU A 99 -0.65 -18.27 4.70
N ASP A 100 0.48 -18.85 4.31
CA ASP A 100 1.28 -19.72 5.16
C ASP A 100 2.59 -18.99 5.44
N CYS A 101 2.88 -18.83 6.73
CA CYS A 101 4.05 -18.11 7.21
C CYS A 101 4.88 -18.97 8.14
N ASN A 102 6.18 -18.67 8.18
CA ASN A 102 7.13 -19.35 9.06
C ASN A 102 8.24 -18.39 9.49
N GLY A 103 8.79 -18.63 10.67
CA GLY A 103 9.97 -17.94 11.15
C GLY A 103 11.06 -18.92 11.60
N THR A 104 12.30 -18.46 11.49
CA THR A 104 13.48 -19.22 11.89
C THR A 104 13.90 -18.76 13.29
N GLU A 105 13.76 -19.66 14.25
CA GLU A 105 14.17 -19.56 15.66
C GLU A 105 13.57 -18.40 16.49
N PRO A 106 12.72 -18.70 17.50
CA PRO A 106 12.12 -20.02 17.74
C PRO A 106 11.34 -20.48 16.51
N PHE A 107 11.33 -21.79 16.21
CA PHE A 107 10.57 -22.30 15.07
C PHE A 107 9.07 -22.17 15.33
N TRP A 108 8.37 -21.52 14.40
CA TRP A 108 6.92 -21.38 14.42
C TRP A 108 6.37 -21.33 13.00
N SER A 109 5.09 -21.68 12.87
CA SER A 109 4.33 -21.54 11.63
C SER A 109 2.98 -20.90 11.90
N LEU A 110 2.54 -20.03 11.00
CA LEU A 110 1.23 -19.38 11.05
C LEU A 110 0.45 -19.72 9.78
N SER A 111 -0.74 -20.29 9.95
CA SER A 111 -1.71 -20.51 8.88
C SER A 111 -2.83 -19.49 9.01
N ILE A 112 -2.95 -18.60 8.03
CA ILE A 112 -4.07 -17.65 7.91
C ILE A 112 -5.05 -18.21 6.89
N ARG A 113 -6.29 -18.47 7.30
CA ARG A 113 -7.43 -18.87 6.45
C ARG A 113 -8.53 -17.81 6.55
N PRO A 114 -9.59 -17.84 5.72
CA PRO A 114 -10.63 -16.81 5.74
C PRO A 114 -11.24 -16.58 7.13
N ASP A 115 -11.52 -17.65 7.86
CA ASP A 115 -12.23 -17.68 9.14
C ASP A 115 -11.37 -18.20 10.31
N SER A 116 -10.21 -18.80 10.06
CA SER A 116 -9.32 -19.30 11.12
C SER A 116 -7.89 -18.79 11.01
N VAL A 117 -7.22 -18.69 12.16
CA VAL A 117 -5.79 -18.41 12.29
C VAL A 117 -5.19 -19.39 13.28
N THR A 118 -4.21 -20.15 12.81
CA THR A 118 -3.48 -21.12 13.64
C THR A 118 -2.01 -20.75 13.69
N LEU A 119 -1.47 -20.54 14.89
CA LEU A 119 -0.06 -20.38 15.17
C LEU A 119 0.43 -21.63 15.89
N ASP A 120 1.28 -22.40 15.22
CA ASP A 120 1.96 -23.54 15.79
C ASP A 120 3.37 -23.16 16.23
N GLU A 121 3.75 -23.62 17.40
CA GLU A 121 5.02 -23.30 18.02
C GLU A 121 5.65 -24.56 18.61
N MET A 122 6.98 -24.68 18.48
CA MET A 122 7.69 -25.78 19.16
C MET A 122 7.80 -25.56 20.67
N SER A 123 7.90 -24.31 21.11
CA SER A 123 8.13 -23.95 22.51
C SER A 123 7.09 -22.93 22.97
N GLY A 124 5.89 -23.40 23.31
CA GLY A 124 4.83 -22.54 23.80
C GLY A 124 3.46 -23.17 23.66
N ALA A 125 2.44 -22.46 24.19
CA ALA A 125 1.07 -22.73 23.82
C ALA A 125 0.78 -21.98 22.52
N GLY A 126 0.56 -22.73 21.43
CA GLY A 126 0.14 -22.16 20.16
C GLY A 126 -1.16 -21.36 20.27
N PHE A 127 -1.65 -20.87 19.15
CA PHE A 127 -2.88 -20.10 19.06
C PHE A 127 -3.78 -20.74 18.01
N ASP A 128 -5.03 -21.04 18.37
CA ASP A 128 -6.03 -21.49 17.41
C ASP A 128 -7.29 -20.66 17.62
N GLY A 129 -7.51 -19.70 16.74
CA GLY A 129 -8.52 -18.68 16.92
C GLY A 129 -9.25 -18.32 15.64
N THR A 130 -10.37 -17.62 15.81
CA THR A 130 -11.16 -17.14 14.67
C THR A 130 -10.58 -15.83 14.15
N THR A 131 -10.50 -15.72 12.82
CA THR A 131 -10.14 -14.48 12.14
C THR A 131 -11.17 -13.40 12.48
N GLY A 132 -10.70 -12.29 13.04
CA GLY A 132 -11.46 -11.07 13.23
C GLY A 132 -11.23 -10.08 12.09
N THR A 133 -11.06 -8.80 12.44
CA THR A 133 -10.90 -7.72 11.45
C THR A 133 -9.58 -7.85 10.69
N ARG A 134 -9.67 -7.69 9.37
CA ARG A 134 -8.53 -7.41 8.49
C ARG A 134 -8.60 -5.94 8.08
N ALA A 135 -7.47 -5.26 8.10
CA ALA A 135 -7.38 -3.86 7.72
C ALA A 135 -6.10 -3.62 6.94
N ARG A 136 -6.19 -2.85 5.86
CA ARG A 136 -5.01 -2.27 5.22
C ARG A 136 -4.47 -1.17 6.13
N ALA A 137 -3.16 -0.97 6.13
CA ALA A 137 -2.57 0.19 6.80
C ALA A 137 -2.93 1.49 6.05
N ASP A 138 -3.31 2.53 6.80
CA ASP A 138 -3.59 3.83 6.20
C ASP A 138 -2.34 4.41 5.53
N GLY A 139 -2.53 5.00 4.34
CA GLY A 139 -1.44 5.58 3.55
C GLY A 139 -0.43 4.58 2.97
N ARG A 140 -0.62 3.26 3.14
CA ARG A 140 0.28 2.22 2.60
C ARG A 140 -0.49 1.18 1.80
N THR A 141 -0.09 0.97 0.56
CA THR A 141 -0.73 0.00 -0.35
C THR A 141 -0.22 -1.43 -0.16
N ASN A 142 0.97 -1.60 0.42
CA ASN A 142 1.67 -2.88 0.53
C ASN A 142 1.66 -3.46 1.95
N ARG A 143 0.82 -2.96 2.85
CA ARG A 143 0.83 -3.36 4.27
C ARG A 143 -0.58 -3.57 4.79
N TRP A 144 -0.76 -4.66 5.51
CA TRP A 144 -2.03 -5.05 6.11
C TRP A 144 -1.85 -5.54 7.53
N SER A 145 -2.95 -5.58 8.27
CA SER A 145 -3.06 -6.16 9.59
C SER A 145 -4.27 -7.08 9.68
N LEU A 146 -4.17 -8.07 10.55
CA LEU A 146 -5.20 -9.04 10.88
C LEU A 146 -5.22 -9.17 12.40
N ARG A 147 -6.41 -9.20 13.00
CA ARG A 147 -6.59 -9.67 14.38
C ARG A 147 -7.34 -10.99 14.40
N ALA A 148 -6.95 -11.88 15.31
CA ALA A 148 -7.66 -13.12 15.62
C ALA A 148 -7.83 -13.27 17.13
N PHE A 149 -8.84 -14.04 17.55
CA PHE A 149 -9.22 -14.17 18.96
C PHE A 149 -9.44 -15.64 19.35
N ASP A 150 -8.97 -15.99 20.54
CA ASP A 150 -9.17 -17.29 21.18
C ASP A 150 -9.30 -17.09 22.70
N SER A 151 -10.49 -17.34 23.26
CA SER A 151 -10.68 -17.51 24.71
C SER A 151 -10.02 -16.44 25.60
N GLY A 152 -10.09 -15.17 25.21
CA GLY A 152 -9.50 -14.03 25.94
C GLY A 152 -8.05 -13.68 25.54
N ARG A 153 -7.40 -14.48 24.70
CA ARG A 153 -6.16 -14.18 23.99
C ARG A 153 -6.46 -13.51 22.66
N SER A 154 -5.53 -12.71 22.16
CA SER A 154 -5.62 -12.17 20.80
C SER A 154 -4.29 -12.21 20.09
N LEU A 155 -4.33 -12.46 18.79
CA LEU A 155 -3.17 -12.41 17.91
C LEU A 155 -3.36 -11.24 16.94
N THR A 156 -2.31 -10.46 16.72
CA THR A 156 -2.24 -9.45 15.66
C THR A 156 -1.12 -9.82 14.70
N ALA A 157 -1.41 -9.96 13.41
CA ALA A 157 -0.40 -10.15 12.37
C ALA A 157 -0.33 -8.91 11.49
N VAL A 158 0.88 -8.37 11.27
CA VAL A 158 1.15 -7.29 10.31
C VAL A 158 1.89 -7.88 9.13
N ILE A 159 1.28 -7.84 7.96
CA ILE A 159 1.81 -8.42 6.72
C ILE A 159 2.29 -7.28 5.83
N VAL A 160 3.46 -7.43 5.21
CA VAL A 160 4.01 -6.47 4.24
C VAL A 160 4.38 -7.20 2.96
N ALA A 161 3.94 -6.70 1.81
CA ALA A 161 4.45 -7.15 0.51
C ALA A 161 5.85 -6.59 0.32
N GLN A 162 6.84 -7.44 0.60
CA GLN A 162 8.27 -7.18 0.56
C GLN A 162 8.99 -8.53 0.48
N GLN A 163 10.07 -8.58 -0.31
CA GLN A 163 10.90 -9.78 -0.40
C GLN A 163 11.47 -10.16 0.99
N CYS A 164 11.34 -11.44 1.33
CA CYS A 164 11.78 -12.02 2.60
C CYS A 164 12.59 -13.29 2.35
N SER A 165 13.57 -13.56 3.20
CA SER A 165 14.33 -14.81 3.22
C SER A 165 14.33 -15.36 4.63
N ASP A 166 14.22 -16.68 4.76
CA ASP A 166 14.25 -17.39 6.04
C ASP A 166 15.68 -17.57 6.60
N GLY A 167 16.69 -17.08 5.89
CA GLY A 167 18.10 -17.10 6.29
C GLY A 167 18.75 -18.48 6.33
N MET A 168 17.99 -19.54 6.04
CA MET A 168 18.43 -20.94 6.12
C MET A 168 18.33 -21.67 4.78
N SER A 169 17.58 -21.13 3.83
CA SER A 169 17.40 -21.66 2.49
C SER A 169 17.57 -20.58 1.41
N ASP A 170 17.72 -21.01 0.16
CA ASP A 170 17.70 -20.12 -1.01
C ASP A 170 16.27 -19.67 -1.40
N ARG A 171 15.27 -19.91 -0.55
CA ARG A 171 13.88 -19.57 -0.82
C ARG A 171 13.63 -18.08 -0.56
N SER A 172 13.11 -17.42 -1.59
CA SER A 172 12.59 -16.05 -1.50
C SER A 172 11.07 -16.09 -1.34
N TYR A 173 10.56 -15.35 -0.38
CA TYR A 173 9.14 -15.22 -0.08
C TYR A 173 8.65 -13.80 -0.46
N PRO A 174 7.41 -13.66 -0.96
CA PRO A 174 6.88 -12.37 -1.40
C PRO A 174 6.40 -11.45 -0.27
N TYR A 175 6.28 -11.97 0.95
CA TYR A 175 5.78 -11.20 2.10
C TYR A 175 6.64 -11.39 3.34
N THR A 176 6.71 -10.35 4.17
CA THR A 176 7.15 -10.43 5.57
C THR A 176 5.94 -10.40 6.50
N VAL A 177 6.08 -10.95 7.70
CA VAL A 177 5.07 -10.84 8.75
C VAL A 177 5.69 -10.57 10.12
N ASP A 178 5.03 -9.72 10.90
CA ASP A 178 5.22 -9.58 12.35
C ASP A 178 3.97 -10.10 13.05
N VAL A 179 4.14 -11.06 13.95
CA VAL A 179 3.05 -11.67 14.74
C VAL A 179 3.21 -11.27 16.20
N ILE A 180 2.20 -10.59 16.73
CA ILE A 180 2.10 -10.15 18.12
C ILE A 180 1.01 -10.95 18.79
N LEU A 181 1.38 -11.89 19.65
CA LEU A 181 0.47 -12.68 20.48
C LEU A 181 0.30 -11.96 21.82
N SER A 182 -0.90 -11.47 22.11
CA SER A 182 -1.26 -10.89 23.40
C SER A 182 -1.68 -11.97 24.39
N GLU A 183 -1.03 -11.95 25.55
CA GLU A 183 -1.27 -12.85 26.68
C GLU A 183 -1.76 -12.04 27.90
N GLN A 184 -2.06 -12.69 29.03
CA GLN A 184 -2.63 -12.00 30.20
C GLN A 184 -1.71 -10.89 30.75
N ASP A 185 -0.41 -11.14 30.81
CA ASP A 185 0.57 -10.24 31.45
C ASP A 185 1.61 -9.67 30.46
N GLY A 186 1.36 -9.75 29.15
CA GLY A 186 2.33 -9.26 28.17
C GLY A 186 1.98 -9.57 26.73
N HIS A 187 2.99 -9.44 25.86
CA HIS A 187 2.89 -9.87 24.48
C HIS A 187 4.19 -10.56 24.07
N ARG A 188 4.06 -11.48 23.12
CA ARG A 188 5.16 -12.09 22.41
C ARG A 188 5.16 -11.59 20.98
N HIS A 189 6.33 -11.26 20.45
CA HIS A 189 6.53 -10.83 19.07
C HIS A 189 7.43 -11.83 18.37
N VAL A 190 6.97 -12.38 17.26
CA VAL A 190 7.82 -13.14 16.33
C VAL A 190 7.70 -12.57 14.91
N SER A 191 8.79 -12.62 14.13
CA SER A 191 8.84 -12.14 12.76
C SER A 191 9.26 -13.25 11.81
N GLY A 192 8.75 -13.23 10.58
CA GLY A 192 8.96 -14.30 9.62
C GLY A 192 8.58 -13.92 8.20
N CYS A 193 8.58 -14.92 7.32
CA CYS A 193 8.21 -14.79 5.92
C CYS A 193 6.87 -15.48 5.66
N CYS A 194 6.12 -14.99 4.67
CA CYS A 194 4.90 -15.67 4.20
C CYS A 194 4.91 -15.90 2.69
N ALA A 195 4.23 -16.95 2.29
CA ALA A 195 3.82 -17.19 0.91
C ALA A 195 2.32 -17.50 0.86
N LEU A 196 1.79 -17.49 -0.36
CA LEU A 196 0.53 -18.16 -0.62
C LEU A 196 0.73 -19.68 -0.40
N PRO A 197 -0.29 -20.41 0.09
CA PRO A 197 -0.22 -21.86 0.32
C PRO A 197 0.20 -22.67 -0.91
#